data_AF-A0A1R0KP30-F1
#
_entry.id   AF-A0A1R0KP30-F1
#
_cell.length_a   1.000
_cell.length_b   1.000
_cell.length_c   1.000
_cell.angle_alpha   90.00
_cell.angle_beta   90.00
_cell.angle_gamma   90.00
#
_symmetry.space_group_name_H-M   'P 1'
#
loop_
_entity.id
_entity.type
_entity.pdbx_description
1 polymer ?
#
loop_
_entity_poly.entity_id
_entity_poly.type
_entity_poly.pdbx_seq_one_letter_code
_entity_poly.pdbx_strand_id
1 'polypeptide(L)'
;MPERHTHAVDPLRFVATEGPVIGSLCTGVAGLDLGVAAVLGGRIAWYCEVDPHAAAILAARLPGVPNLGDLRAVDFTSVAPVEVLTA
;
A
#
# COMPACT_ATOMS: atom_id res chain seq x y z
N MET A 1 -32.53 1.28 16.84
CA MET A 1 -31.62 1.83 15.81
C MET A 1 -30.27 2.02 16.49
N PRO A 2 -29.22 1.21 16.22
CA PRO A 2 -27.92 1.53 16.76
C PRO A 2 -27.30 2.65 15.93
N GLU A 3 -26.81 3.66 16.63
CA GLU A 3 -26.16 4.87 16.14
C GLU A 3 -24.95 4.53 15.25
N ARG A 4 -24.90 5.08 14.03
CA ARG A 4 -23.73 4.99 13.16
C ARG A 4 -22.64 5.90 13.70
N HIS A 5 -21.69 5.33 14.44
CA HIS A 5 -20.44 6.01 14.76
C HIS A 5 -19.71 6.30 13.45
N THR A 6 -19.72 7.56 13.02
CA THR A 6 -19.03 8.00 11.81
C THR A 6 -17.55 8.11 12.18
N HIS A 7 -16.78 7.03 11.98
CA HIS A 7 -15.33 7.16 11.93
C HIS A 7 -15.03 8.11 10.77
N ALA A 8 -14.52 9.30 11.07
CA ALA A 8 -14.00 10.20 10.06
C ALA A 8 -12.88 9.44 9.33
N VAL A 9 -13.14 9.04 8.10
CA VAL A 9 -12.15 8.39 7.25
C VAL A 9 -11.11 9.47 6.97
N ASP A 10 -9.88 9.30 7.45
CA ASP A 10 -8.78 10.17 7.05
C ASP A 10 -8.53 9.91 5.56
N PRO A 11 -8.92 10.83 4.65
CA PRO A 11 -8.80 10.61 3.22
C PRO A 11 -7.35 10.48 2.77
N LEU A 12 -6.41 10.80 3.66
CA LEU A 12 -4.99 10.71 3.44
C LEU A 12 -4.39 9.40 3.94
N ARG A 13 -5.16 8.44 4.47
CA ARG A 13 -4.58 7.18 5.00
C ARG A 13 -5.12 5.95 4.30
N PHE A 14 -4.21 5.04 3.95
CA PHE A 14 -4.57 3.67 3.67
C PHE A 14 -4.88 2.97 4.99
N VAL A 15 -6.08 2.39 5.10
CA VAL A 15 -6.49 1.64 6.29
C VAL A 15 -6.33 0.16 5.98
N ALA A 16 -5.37 -0.49 6.66
CA ALA A 16 -5.19 -1.93 6.57
C ALA A 16 -6.45 -2.66 7.06
N THR A 17 -6.87 -3.68 6.32
CA THR A 17 -7.99 -4.55 6.68
C THR A 17 -7.55 -6.01 6.69
N GLU A 18 -8.39 -6.88 7.23
CA GLU A 18 -8.25 -8.33 7.04
C GLU A 18 -8.21 -8.65 5.54
N GLY A 19 -7.32 -9.55 5.14
CA GLY A 19 -7.09 -9.88 3.73
C GLY A 19 -5.61 -10.06 3.39
N PRO A 20 -5.28 -10.11 2.09
CA PRO A 20 -3.96 -10.50 1.64
C PRO A 20 -2.87 -9.48 2.01
N VAL A 21 -1.66 -9.98 2.16
CA VAL A 21 -0.43 -9.17 2.17
C VAL A 21 -0.09 -8.78 0.74
N ILE A 22 0.00 -7.48 0.48
CA ILE A 22 0.21 -6.92 -0.86
C ILE A 22 1.63 -6.34 -0.95
N GLY A 23 2.34 -6.72 -2.02
CA GLY A 23 3.54 -6.03 -2.50
C GLY A 23 3.20 -5.23 -3.74
N SER A 24 3.74 -4.01 -3.84
CA SER A 24 3.42 -3.09 -4.93
C SER A 24 4.67 -2.69 -5.72
N LEU A 25 4.62 -2.83 -7.03
CA LEU A 25 5.64 -2.38 -7.97
C LEU A 25 5.11 -1.19 -8.76
N CYS A 26 5.98 -0.27 -9.15
CA CYS A 26 5.58 0.90 -9.95
C CYS A 26 4.39 1.65 -9.33
N THR A 27 4.39 1.78 -8.00
CA THR A 27 3.19 2.02 -7.19
C THR A 27 2.46 3.31 -7.53
N GLY A 28 3.17 4.33 -8.04
CA GLY A 28 2.64 5.65 -8.31
C GLY A 28 1.98 6.23 -7.07
N VAL A 29 0.67 6.43 -7.12
CA VAL A 29 -0.12 6.94 -5.98
C VAL A 29 -1.00 5.86 -5.31
N ALA A 30 -0.65 4.58 -5.51
CA ALA A 30 -1.32 3.38 -5.00
C ALA A 30 -2.74 3.14 -5.54
N GLY A 31 -3.04 3.62 -6.75
CA GLY A 31 -4.39 3.51 -7.33
C GLY A 31 -4.84 2.06 -7.55
N LEU A 32 -3.94 1.21 -8.06
CA LEU A 32 -4.24 -0.21 -8.26
C LEU A 32 -4.37 -0.95 -6.92
N ASP A 33 -3.49 -0.66 -5.97
CA ASP A 33 -3.50 -1.28 -4.63
C ASP A 33 -4.80 -0.99 -3.89
N LEU A 34 -5.31 0.25 -3.99
CA LEU A 34 -6.61 0.64 -3.46
C LEU A 34 -7.75 -0.13 -4.15
N GLY A 35 -7.67 -0.31 -5.47
CA GLY A 35 -8.66 -1.10 -6.22
C GLY A 35 -8.67 -2.57 -5.78
N VAL A 36 -7.50 -3.19 -5.61
CA VAL A 36 -7.36 -4.55 -5.10
C VAL A 36 -7.89 -4.65 -3.67
N ALA A 37 -7.48 -3.75 -2.79
CA ALA A 37 -7.92 -3.74 -1.39
C ALA A 37 -9.43 -3.47 -1.24
N ALA A 38 -10.04 -2.73 -2.16
CA ALA A 38 -11.49 -2.53 -2.17
C ALA A 38 -12.29 -3.81 -2.45
N VAL A 39 -11.68 -4.80 -3.12
CA VAL A 39 -12.32 -6.09 -3.46
C VAL A 39 -11.92 -7.19 -2.50
N LEU A 40 -10.63 -7.28 -2.16
CA LEU A 40 -10.04 -8.37 -1.40
C LEU A 40 -9.74 -8.03 0.07
N GLY A 41 -9.78 -6.75 0.43
CA GLY A 41 -9.17 -6.26 1.67
C GLY A 41 -7.65 -6.30 1.64
N GLY A 42 -7.03 -6.30 2.82
CA GLY A 42 -5.59 -6.51 2.98
C GLY A 42 -4.78 -5.28 3.34
N ARG A 43 -3.45 -5.44 3.25
CA ARG A 43 -2.47 -4.40 3.62
C ARG A 43 -1.26 -4.42 2.69
N ILE A 44 -0.71 -3.24 2.41
CA ILE A 44 0.56 -3.11 1.71
C ILE A 44 1.70 -3.34 2.70
N ALA A 45 2.53 -4.36 2.46
CA ALA A 45 3.70 -4.67 3.28
C ALA A 45 4.94 -3.90 2.86
N TRP A 46 5.06 -3.58 1.57
CA TRP A 46 6.14 -2.82 0.97
C TRP A 46 5.72 -2.33 -0.42
N TYR A 47 6.39 -1.29 -0.93
CA TYR A 47 6.14 -0.77 -2.27
C TYR A 47 7.44 -0.33 -2.96
N CYS A 48 7.45 -0.25 -4.29
CA CYS A 48 8.57 0.27 -5.07
C CYS A 48 8.12 1.51 -5.85
N GLU A 49 8.65 2.68 -5.49
CA GLU A 49 8.42 3.93 -6.21
C GLU A 49 9.70 4.77 -6.25
N VAL A 50 10.05 5.26 -7.44
CA VAL A 50 11.27 6.05 -7.71
C VAL A 50 10.99 7.53 -7.90
N ASP A 51 9.76 7.90 -8.29
CA ASP A 51 9.36 9.29 -8.40
C ASP A 51 9.24 9.92 -7.00
N PRO A 52 9.98 11.00 -6.71
CA PRO A 52 10.02 11.58 -5.37
C PRO A 52 8.69 12.22 -4.95
N HIS A 53 7.87 12.68 -5.90
CA HIS A 53 6.59 13.31 -5.61
C HIS A 53 5.53 12.26 -5.27
N ALA A 54 5.47 11.17 -6.04
CA ALA A 54 4.65 10.01 -5.75
C ALA A 54 5.05 9.36 -4.42
N ALA A 55 6.34 9.16 -4.19
CA ALA A 55 6.86 8.62 -2.93
C ALA A 55 6.49 9.50 -1.71
N ALA A 56 6.50 10.83 -1.85
CA ALA A 56 6.06 11.73 -0.77
C ALA A 56 4.57 11.55 -0.43
N ILE A 57 3.72 11.36 -1.44
CA ILE A 57 2.30 11.05 -1.25
C ILE A 57 2.13 9.70 -0.54
N LEU A 58 2.86 8.67 -0.98
CA LEU A 58 2.79 7.34 -0.38
C LEU A 58 3.30 7.33 1.07
N ALA A 59 4.37 8.06 1.39
CA ALA A 59 4.87 8.17 2.76
C ALA A 59 3.84 8.79 3.72
N ALA A 60 3.05 9.76 3.24
CA ALA A 60 1.93 10.32 4.00
C ALA A 60 0.76 9.33 4.15
N ARG A 61 0.48 8.53 3.12
CA ARG A 61 -0.65 7.59 3.08
C ARG A 61 -0.41 6.26 3.78
N LEU A 62 0.83 5.80 3.77
CA LEU A 62 1.27 4.48 4.24
C LEU A 62 2.40 4.66 5.28
N PRO A 63 2.14 5.32 6.41
CA PRO A 63 3.16 5.57 7.41
C PRO A 63 3.73 4.24 7.93
N GLY A 64 5.06 4.10 7.87
CA GLY A 64 5.77 2.91 8.33
C GLY A 64 5.85 1.76 7.31
N VAL A 65 5.23 1.89 6.13
CA VAL A 65 5.40 0.92 5.04
C VAL A 65 6.66 1.28 4.24
N PRO A 66 7.62 0.35 4.07
CA PRO A 66 8.88 0.65 3.39
C PRO A 66 8.69 0.84 1.88
N ASN A 67 9.27 1.92 1.36
CA ASN A 67 9.57 2.07 -0.06
C ASN A 67 10.92 1.40 -0.36
N LEU A 68 10.92 0.37 -1.21
CA LEU A 68 12.13 -0.35 -1.63
C LEU A 68 12.88 0.37 -2.77
N GLY A 69 12.28 1.43 -3.35
CA GLY A 69 12.91 2.27 -4.36
C GLY A 69 12.94 1.63 -5.75
N ASP A 70 14.10 1.67 -6.41
CA ASP A 70 14.28 1.12 -7.75
C ASP A 70 14.23 -0.41 -7.72
N LEU A 71 13.11 -0.97 -8.16
CA LEU A 71 12.86 -2.40 -8.19
C LEU A 71 13.91 -3.21 -8.97
N ARG A 72 14.69 -2.59 -9.87
CA ARG A 72 15.78 -3.25 -10.60
C ARG A 72 16.98 -3.57 -9.70
N ALA A 73 17.11 -2.87 -8.57
CA ALA A 73 18.21 -3.02 -7.61
C ALA A 73 17.79 -3.80 -6.35
N VAL A 74 16.52 -4.17 -6.22
CA VAL A 74 15.99 -4.87 -5.05
C VAL A 74 16.34 -6.36 -5.11
N ASP A 75 16.92 -6.88 -4.03
CA ASP A 75 17.05 -8.32 -3.82
C ASP A 75 15.75 -8.87 -3.21
N PHE A 76 14.83 -9.32 -4.06
CA PHE A 76 13.55 -9.86 -3.63
C PHE A 76 13.64 -11.16 -2.82
N THR A 77 14.78 -11.84 -2.79
CA THR A 77 14.96 -13.02 -1.91
C THR A 77 15.07 -12.62 -0.43
N SER A 78 15.36 -11.34 -0.17
CA SER A 78 15.50 -10.77 1.18
C SER A 78 14.26 -10.00 1.65
N VAL A 79 13.28 -9.79 0.76
CA VAL A 79 12.06 -9.03 1.04
C VAL A 79 10.99 -9.94 1.64
N ALA A 80 10.18 -9.40 2.55
CA ALA A 80 9.08 -10.15 3.15
C ALA A 80 8.11 -10.69 2.07
N PRO A 81 7.76 -11.99 2.09
CA PRO A 81 6.86 -12.57 1.09
C PRO A 81 5.47 -11.95 1.16
N VAL A 82 4.82 -11.89 0.01
CA VAL A 82 3.46 -11.34 -0.17
C VAL A 82 2.58 -12.35 -0.88
N GLU A 83 1.27 -12.22 -0.69
CA GLU A 83 0.26 -13.12 -1.27
C GLU A 83 -0.27 -12.58 -2.60
N VAL A 84 -0.23 -11.26 -2.77
CA VAL A 84 -0.62 -10.55 -4.00
C VAL A 84 0.48 -9.57 -4.39
N LEU A 85 0.77 -9.52 -5.69
CA LEU A 85 1.69 -8.54 -6.28
C LEU A 85 0.93 -7.66 -7.27
N THR A 86 1.03 -6.34 -7.12
CA THR A 86 0.48 -5.32 -8.03
C THR A 86 1.60 -4.64 -8.81
N ALA A 87 1.35 -4.20 -10.05
CA ALA A 87 2.33 -3.58 -10.94
C ALA A 87 1.69 -2.65 -11.99
#